data_AF-A0A946W0I5-F1
#
_entry.id   AF-A0A946W0I5-F1
#
_cell.length_a   1.000
_cell.length_b   1.000
_cell.length_c   1.000
_cell.angle_alpha   90.00
_cell.angle_beta   90.00
_cell.angle_gamma   90.00
#
_symmetry.space_group_name_H-M   'P 1'
#
loop_
_entity.id
_entity.type
_entity.pdbx_description
1 polymer ?
#
loop_
_entity_poly.entity_id
_entity_poly.type
_entity_poly.pdbx_seq_one_letter_code
_entity_poly.pdbx_strand_id
1 'polypeptide(L)' 'GQALNVTLEQLIPVAVAEDGRNYFRLEAALAEEADFLRPGMRGVAKIDMGERKLLWIWTHSLIDRLRMWAWSVGL' A
#
# COMPACT_ATOMS: atom_id res chain seq x y z
N GLY A 1 -16.69 -18.64 -0.51
CA GLY A 1 -15.29 -18.57 -0.08
C GLY A 1 -15.24 -17.87 1.26
N GLN A 2 -14.40 -18.33 2.18
CA GLN A 2 -14.15 -17.61 3.42
C GLN A 2 -13.22 -16.42 3.14
N ALA A 3 -13.51 -15.27 3.74
CA ALA A 3 -12.61 -14.13 3.72
C ALA A 3 -11.56 -14.34 4.83
N LEU A 4 -10.30 -14.11 4.50
CA LEU A 4 -9.17 -14.22 5.43
C LEU A 4 -8.54 -12.85 5.59
N ASN A 5 -8.22 -12.51 6.83
CA ASN A 5 -7.49 -11.29 7.14
C ASN A 5 -6.01 -11.50 6.80
N VAL A 6 -5.41 -10.50 6.16
CA VAL A 6 -3.98 -10.50 5.81
C VAL A 6 -3.34 -9.22 6.34
N THR A 7 -2.12 -9.34 6.82
CA THR A 7 -1.29 -8.21 7.24
C THR A 7 -0.17 -8.03 6.23
N LEU A 8 -0.02 -6.81 5.72
CA LEU A 8 1.03 -6.47 4.76
C LEU A 8 2.37 -6.38 5.48
N GLU A 9 3.40 -7.04 4.94
CA GLU A 9 4.72 -7.09 5.57
C GLU A 9 5.72 -6.22 4.81
N GLN A 10 5.96 -6.52 3.53
CA GLN A 10 6.99 -5.86 2.76
C GLN A 10 6.58 -5.59 1.32
N LEU A 11 6.70 -4.32 0.92
CA LEU A 11 6.62 -3.91 -0.48
C LEU A 11 8.00 -4.05 -1.12
N ILE A 12 8.08 -4.80 -2.22
CA ILE A 12 9.29 -4.87 -3.04
C ILE A 12 9.23 -3.71 -4.04
N PRO A 13 10.12 -2.70 -3.94
CA PRO A 13 10.05 -1.46 -4.72
C PRO A 13 10.56 -1.63 -6.17
N VAL A 14 10.50 -2.85 -6.70
CA VAL A 14 10.90 -3.19 -8.06
C VAL A 14 9.65 -3.57 -8.83
N ALA A 15 9.30 -2.76 -9.83
CA ALA A 15 8.17 -3.05 -10.70
C ALA A 15 8.49 -4.25 -11.60
N VAL A 16 7.55 -5.18 -11.70
CA VAL A 16 7.58 -6.32 -12.63
C VAL A 16 6.61 -6.02 -13.76
N ALA A 17 7.09 -6.07 -15.00
CA ALA A 17 6.26 -5.93 -16.18
C ALA A 17 5.68 -7.30 -16.58
N GLU A 18 4.37 -7.46 -16.47
CA GLU A 18 3.64 -8.66 -16.86
C GLU A 18 2.32 -8.25 -17.53
N ASP A 19 1.87 -8.96 -18.55
CA ASP A 19 0.61 -8.65 -19.28
C ASP A 19 0.46 -7.18 -19.72
N GLY A 20 1.57 -6.53 -20.07
CA GLY A 20 1.60 -5.12 -20.50
C GLY A 20 1.31 -4.10 -19.39
N ARG A 21 1.38 -4.52 -18.12
CA ARG A 21 1.18 -3.67 -16.94
C ARG A 21 2.36 -3.80 -15.98
N ASN A 22 2.56 -2.76 -15.18
CA ASN A 22 3.57 -2.76 -14.12
C ASN A 22 2.91 -3.13 -12.80
N TYR A 23 3.43 -4.18 -12.17
CA TYR A 23 2.98 -4.64 -10.85
C TYR A 23 4.10 -4.49 -9.83
N PHE A 24 3.72 -4.21 -8.58
CA PHE A 24 4.63 -4.29 -7.45
C PHE A 24 4.32 -5.55 -6.66
N ARG A 25 5.37 -6.28 -6.26
CA ARG A 25 5.20 -7.44 -5.39
C ARG A 25 5.08 -6.96 -3.95
N LEU A 26 4.05 -7.43 -3.27
CA LEU A 26 3.78 -7.16 -1.87
C LEU A 26 3.67 -8.50 -1.15
N GLU A 27 4.52 -8.69 -0.15
CA GLU A 27 4.45 -9.85 0.75
C GLU A 27 3.45 -9.55 1.86
N ALA A 28 2.62 -10.53 2.19
CA ALA A 28 1.61 -10.44 3.21
C ALA A 28 1.50 -11.78 3.95
N ALA A 29 1.37 -11.70 5.27
CA ALA A 29 1.09 -12.85 6.11
C ALA A 29 -0.41 -12.98 6.36
N LEU A 30 -0.90 -14.21 6.47
CA LEU A 30 -2.23 -14.45 6.99
C LEU A 30 -2.26 -14.14 8.48
N ALA A 31 -3.30 -13.44 8.93
CA ALA A 31 -3.49 -13.16 10.35
C ALA A 31 -3.94 -14.39 11.15
N GLU A 32 -4.49 -15.40 10.46
CA GLU A 32 -5.07 -16.60 11.04
C GLU A 32 -4.55 -17.84 10.31
N GLU A 33 -4.36 -18.94 11.05
CA GLU A 33 -4.03 -20.22 10.43
C GLU A 33 -5.21 -20.75 9.62
N ALA A 34 -4.99 -21.00 8.34
CA ALA A 34 -6.01 -21.51 7.44
C ALA A 34 -5.64 -22.92 6.99
N ASP A 35 -6.13 -23.93 7.71
CA ASP A 35 -5.83 -25.36 7.47
C ASP A 35 -6.15 -25.85 6.05
N PHE A 36 -7.05 -25.16 5.37
CA PHE A 36 -7.47 -25.47 4.01
C PHE A 36 -6.56 -24.88 2.92
N LEU A 37 -5.67 -23.94 3.26
CA LEU A 37 -4.76 -23.35 2.30
C LEU A 37 -3.58 -24.28 2.02
N ARG A 38 -3.26 -24.41 0.73
CA ARG A 38 -2.13 -25.16 0.22
C ARG A 38 -1.22 -24.23 -0.59
N PRO A 39 0.10 -24.45 -0.59
CA PRO A 39 1.02 -23.72 -1.44
C PRO A 39 0.60 -23.76 -2.92
N GLY A 40 0.73 -22.63 -3.62
CA GLY A 40 0.34 -22.50 -5.03
C GLY A 40 -1.13 -22.10 -5.28
N MET A 41 -1.95 -22.00 -4.23
CA MET A 41 -3.30 -21.45 -4.36
C MET A 41 -3.26 -19.95 -4.74
N ARG A 42 -4.17 -19.55 -5.64
CA ARG A 42 -4.36 -18.15 -6.06
C ARG A 42 -5.70 -17.64 -5.55
N GLY A 43 -5.75 -16.37 -5.23
CA GLY A 43 -6.95 -15.67 -4.78
C GLY A 43 -6.88 -14.19 -5.09
N VAL A 44 -7.91 -13.45 -4.70
CA VAL A 44 -7.97 -11.99 -4.83
C VAL A 44 -8.04 -11.40 -3.43
N ALA A 45 -7.05 -10.61 -3.07
CA ALA A 45 -7.05 -9.81 -1.85
C ALA A 45 -7.48 -8.38 -2.17
N LYS A 46 -8.36 -7.81 -1.34
CA LYS A 46 -8.68 -6.37 -1.39
C LYS A 46 -7.87 -5.69 -0.31
N ILE A 47 -7.12 -4.66 -0.70
CA ILE A 47 -6.29 -3.87 0.20
C ILE A 47 -7.03 -2.57 0.49
N ASP A 48 -7.24 -2.28 1.77
CA ASP A 48 -7.74 -0.98 2.20
C ASP A 48 -6.57 0.02 2.20
N MET A 49 -6.72 1.12 1.46
CA MET A 49 -5.72 2.19 1.36
C MET A 49 -6.20 3.47 2.05
N GLY A 50 -6.78 3.37 3.26
CA GLY A 50 -6.94 4.44 4.24
C GLY A 50 -7.58 5.75 3.73
N GLU A 51 -8.72 6.13 4.28
CA GLU A 51 -9.38 7.37 3.86
C GLU A 51 -8.66 8.63 4.39
N ARG A 52 -8.54 9.65 3.53
CA ARG A 52 -8.02 10.98 3.90
C ARG A 52 -9.07 12.05 3.61
N LYS A 53 -9.18 13.05 4.48
CA LYS A 53 -10.08 14.21 4.29
C LYS A 53 -9.76 14.90 2.95
N LEU A 54 -10.79 15.25 2.18
CA LEU A 54 -10.61 15.91 0.89
C LEU A 54 -9.74 17.18 1.03
N LEU A 55 -10.06 18.04 2.00
CA LEU A 55 -9.27 19.25 2.29
C LEU A 55 -7.79 18.94 2.48
N TRP A 56 -7.44 17.84 3.16
CA TRP A 56 -6.04 17.43 3.35
C TRP A 56 -5.38 17.04 2.03
N ILE A 57 -6.02 16.23 1.19
CA ILE A 57 -5.48 15.81 -0.12
C ILE A 57 -5.11 17.03 -0.98
N TRP A 58 -5.94 18.07 -0.97
CA TRP A 58 -5.71 19.30 -1.73
C TRP A 58 -4.64 20.20 -1.12
N THR A 59 -4.55 20.28 0.21
CA THR A 59 -3.70 21.26 0.89
C THR A 59 -2.33 20.73 1.32
N HIS A 60 -2.15 19.41 1.47
CA HIS A 60 -0.90 18.84 1.98
C HIS A 60 0.32 19.21 1.11
N SER A 61 0.19 19.20 -0.21
CA SER A 61 1.29 19.57 -1.12
C SER A 61 1.70 21.04 -0.95
N LEU A 62 0.74 21.94 -0.72
CA LEU A 62 1.03 23.36 -0.44
C LEU A 62 1.71 23.52 0.92
N ILE A 63 1.19 22.86 1.95
CA ILE A 63 1.77 22.89 3.31
C ILE A 63 3.20 22.37 3.29
N ASP A 64 3.47 21.28 2.58
CA ASP A 64 4.81 20.70 2.48
C ASP A 64 5.77 21.64 1.74
N ARG A 65 5.32 22.32 0.69
CA ARG A 65 6.12 23.36 0.02
C ARG A 65 6.42 24.54 0.93
N LEU A 66 5.45 25.02 1.69
CA LEU A 66 5.65 26.10 2.66
C LEU A 66 6.63 25.67 3.76
N ARG A 67 6.51 24.42 4.23
CA ARG A 67 7.44 23.85 5.22
C ARG A 67 8.87 23.76 4.69
N MET A 68 9.06 23.29 3.46
CA MET A 68 10.37 23.26 2.81
C MET A 68 10.93 24.67 2.57
N TRP A 69 10.07 25.63 2.19
CA TRP A 69 10.47 27.02 2.01
C TRP A 69 10.89 27.68 3.33
N ALA A 70 10.13 27.46 4.41
CA ALA A 70 10.47 27.95 5.74
C ALA A 70 11.86 27.43 6.19
N TRP A 71 12.12 26.13 5.97
CA TRP A 71 13.45 25.53 6.19
C TRP A 71 14.55 26.20 5.35
N SER A 72 14.27 26.52 4.08
CA SER A 72 15.24 27.18 3.19
C SER A 72 15.54 28.63 3.59
N VAL A 73 14.62 29.32 4.25
CA VAL A 73 14.76 30.73 4.67
C VAL A 73 15.33 30.85 6.09
N GLY A 74 15.47 29.73 6.82
CA GLY A 74 16.10 29.68 8.13
C GLY A 74 15.17 30.03 9.30
N LEU A 75 13.86 29.79 9.15
CA LEU A 75 12.88 29.83 10.24
C LEU A 75 12.95 28.55 11.09
#